data_AF-A0A1V3IE30-F1
#
_entry.id   AF-A0A1V3IE30-F1
#
_cell.length_a   1.000
_cell.length_b   1.000
_cell.length_c   1.000
_cell.angle_alpha   90.00
_cell.angle_beta   90.00
_cell.angle_gamma   90.00
#
_symmetry.space_group_name_H-M   'P 1'
#
loop_
_entity.id
_entity.type
_entity.pdbx_description
1 polymer ?
#
loop_
_entity_poly.entity_id
_entity_poly.type
_entity_poly.pdbx_seq_one_letter_code
_entity_poly.pdbx_strand_id
1 'polypeptide(L)'
;MKKMLKLTALATISAFVLAGCAHTIDKEAHANAQLQQQAVLGLNWMQDSGEYQALAYQAYNAAKLAFDQAKVAKGKKKAVVVDLDETMLDNSPYAGWQVQNNKPFDGKDWTRWVEARQSRAIPGAVEFNNYVNSHKGKVFYVTNRKDSTEKAGTIDDMKRLGFNGIDESAFYLRKDKSSKAERFAEIEKQGYEIVLYVGDNLDDFGNAVHGKLNAERRDFVAKNKTKFGKTYIMLPNANYGGWEGGLKKDYFKGGTQSKIKARLDAIQAWDGK
;
A
#
# COMPACT_ATOMS: atom_id res chain seq x y z
N MET A 1 -76.83 -14.38 43.04
CA MET A 1 -75.91 -15.49 43.41
C MET A 1 -75.68 -16.32 42.14
N LYS A 2 -74.50 -16.55 41.55
CA LYS A 2 -73.09 -16.60 42.00
C LYS A 2 -72.17 -16.10 40.87
N LYS A 3 -71.23 -15.24 41.29
CA LYS A 3 -69.87 -14.91 40.83
C LYS A 3 -69.35 -15.39 39.46
N MET A 4 -68.92 -14.37 38.70
CA MET A 4 -67.78 -14.30 37.77
C MET A 4 -66.65 -15.29 38.07
N LEU A 5 -66.13 -15.95 37.03
CA LEU A 5 -64.74 -16.40 37.01
C LEU A 5 -64.21 -16.65 35.58
N LYS A 6 -63.25 -15.80 35.19
CA LYS A 6 -62.11 -16.03 34.28
C LYS A 6 -62.33 -16.12 32.76
N LEU A 7 -62.63 -14.95 32.16
CA LEU A 7 -61.91 -14.52 30.95
C LEU A 7 -60.50 -14.11 31.36
N THR A 8 -59.51 -15.01 31.28
CA THR A 8 -58.08 -14.66 31.28
C THR A 8 -57.30 -15.90 30.87
N ALA A 9 -57.31 -16.22 29.57
CA ALA A 9 -56.39 -17.19 28.97
C ALA A 9 -56.06 -16.84 27.51
N LEU A 10 -56.15 -15.55 27.14
CA LEU A 10 -55.68 -15.01 25.86
C LEU A 10 -54.95 -13.69 26.11
N ALA A 11 -53.88 -13.73 26.91
CA ALA A 11 -52.99 -12.57 27.09
C ALA A 11 -51.53 -12.96 27.40
N THR A 12 -51.12 -14.19 27.09
CA THR A 12 -49.77 -14.71 27.41
C THR A 12 -49.05 -15.38 26.24
N ILE A 13 -49.48 -15.16 24.99
CA ILE A 13 -48.76 -15.63 23.79
C ILE A 13 -48.35 -14.46 22.86
N SER A 14 -48.37 -13.21 23.36
CA SER A 14 -47.91 -12.05 22.57
C SER A 14 -46.64 -11.38 23.10
N ALA A 15 -46.07 -11.88 24.21
CA ALA A 15 -44.83 -11.34 24.78
C ALA A 15 -43.55 -12.07 24.33
N PHE A 16 -43.66 -13.19 23.60
CA PHE A 16 -42.49 -13.98 23.15
C PHE A 16 -42.08 -13.77 21.70
N VAL A 17 -42.74 -12.88 20.94
CA VAL A 17 -42.39 -12.61 19.53
C VAL A 17 -41.49 -11.37 19.36
N LEU A 18 -41.27 -10.57 20.42
CA LEU A 18 -40.45 -9.35 20.33
C LEU A 18 -38.95 -9.57 20.66
N ALA A 19 -38.51 -10.78 20.99
CA ALA A 19 -37.10 -11.09 21.23
C ALA A 19 -36.34 -11.54 19.96
N GLY A 20 -37.03 -11.69 18.81
CA GLY A 20 -36.46 -12.21 17.56
C GLY A 20 -35.79 -11.18 16.65
N CYS A 21 -35.81 -9.89 17.00
CA CYS A 21 -35.26 -8.81 16.17
C CYS A 21 -34.06 -8.10 16.80
N ALA A 22 -33.35 -8.74 17.73
CA ALA A 22 -31.97 -8.36 17.97
C ALA A 22 -31.16 -8.87 16.77
N HIS A 23 -30.99 -8.03 15.74
CA HIS A 23 -29.92 -8.21 14.76
C HIS A 23 -28.65 -8.53 15.54
N THR A 24 -28.20 -9.78 15.50
CA THR A 24 -26.83 -10.12 15.85
C THR A 24 -25.99 -9.38 14.83
N ILE A 25 -25.54 -8.17 15.20
CA ILE A 25 -24.51 -7.47 14.45
C ILE A 25 -23.38 -8.47 14.31
N ASP A 26 -23.12 -8.91 13.09
CA ASP A 26 -22.00 -9.77 12.79
C ASP A 26 -20.74 -9.01 13.26
N LYS A 27 -20.17 -9.51 14.37
CA LYS A 27 -19.04 -8.87 15.05
C LYS A 27 -17.85 -8.75 14.10
N GLU A 28 -17.69 -9.68 13.16
CA GLU A 28 -16.65 -9.65 12.16
C GLU A 28 -16.93 -8.59 11.09
N ALA A 29 -18.17 -8.52 10.58
CA ALA A 29 -18.56 -7.48 9.63
C ALA A 29 -18.40 -6.07 10.23
N HIS A 30 -18.81 -5.86 11.48
CA HIS A 30 -18.62 -4.59 12.18
C HIS A 30 -17.14 -4.25 12.38
N ALA A 31 -16.32 -5.23 12.79
CA ALA A 31 -14.88 -5.03 12.91
C ALA A 31 -14.26 -4.69 11.54
N ASN A 32 -14.66 -5.37 10.46
CA ASN A 32 -14.15 -5.08 9.13
C ASN A 32 -14.52 -3.66 8.67
N ALA A 33 -15.77 -3.24 8.94
CA ALA A 33 -16.20 -1.87 8.69
C ALA A 33 -15.35 -0.86 9.47
N GLN A 34 -15.16 -1.07 10.78
CA GLN A 34 -14.33 -0.19 11.61
C GLN A 34 -12.88 -0.12 11.09
N LEU A 35 -12.28 -1.25 10.69
CA LEU A 35 -10.92 -1.27 10.16
C LEU A 35 -10.79 -0.46 8.86
N GLN A 36 -11.77 -0.55 7.95
CA GLN A 36 -11.76 0.21 6.71
C GLN A 36 -12.10 1.69 6.92
N GLN A 37 -13.03 2.02 7.83
CA GLN A 37 -13.36 3.41 8.15
C GLN A 37 -12.16 4.19 8.69
N GLN A 38 -11.24 3.53 9.41
CA GLN A 38 -9.98 4.14 9.87
C GLN A 38 -9.04 4.59 8.72
N ALA A 39 -9.27 4.15 7.48
CA ALA A 39 -8.46 4.56 6.32
C ALA A 39 -9.03 5.78 5.57
N VAL A 40 -10.30 6.16 5.83
CA VAL A 40 -11.05 7.12 5.00
C VAL A 40 -10.34 8.46 4.86
N LEU A 41 -9.90 9.07 5.96
CA LEU A 41 -9.28 10.39 5.90
C LEU A 41 -7.93 10.38 5.16
N GLY A 42 -7.13 9.33 5.37
CA GLY A 42 -5.88 9.13 4.62
C GLY A 42 -6.13 8.91 3.14
N LEU A 43 -7.19 8.16 2.80
CA LEU A 43 -7.60 7.94 1.42
C LEU A 43 -8.12 9.23 0.77
N ASN A 44 -8.92 10.05 1.46
CA ASN A 44 -9.36 11.35 0.95
C ASN A 44 -8.16 12.25 0.68
N TRP A 45 -7.20 12.29 1.61
CA TRP A 45 -5.97 13.05 1.39
C TRP A 45 -5.20 12.57 0.15
N MET A 46 -5.05 11.26 -0.08
CA MET A 46 -4.37 10.74 -1.27
C MET A 46 -5.15 10.99 -2.57
N GLN A 47 -6.48 10.87 -2.56
CA GLN A 47 -7.30 10.95 -3.78
C GLN A 47 -7.68 12.38 -4.19
N ASP A 48 -7.83 13.29 -3.23
CA ASP A 48 -8.52 14.56 -3.45
C ASP A 48 -7.66 15.79 -3.10
N SER A 49 -6.62 15.63 -2.28
CA SER A 49 -5.79 16.77 -1.86
C SER A 49 -4.77 17.19 -2.93
N GLY A 50 -4.59 18.50 -3.08
CA GLY A 50 -3.48 19.05 -3.85
C GLY A 50 -2.13 18.76 -3.19
N GLU A 51 -2.08 18.60 -1.86
CA GLU A 51 -0.88 18.31 -1.08
C GLU A 51 -0.26 16.96 -1.44
N TYR A 52 -1.09 15.92 -1.63
CA TYR A 52 -0.59 14.62 -2.09
C TYR A 52 0.08 14.74 -3.47
N GLN A 53 -0.60 15.41 -4.41
CA GLN A 53 -0.07 15.66 -5.75
C GLN A 53 1.24 16.49 -5.70
N ALA A 54 1.30 17.52 -4.85
CA ALA A 54 2.50 18.33 -4.65
C ALA A 54 3.67 17.50 -4.10
N LEU A 55 3.42 16.59 -3.15
CA LEU A 55 4.45 15.69 -2.63
C LEU A 55 4.94 14.69 -3.68
N ALA A 56 4.05 14.16 -4.51
CA ALA A 56 4.43 13.28 -5.62
C ALA A 56 5.34 14.02 -6.62
N TYR A 57 4.97 15.24 -7.04
CA TYR A 57 5.83 16.06 -7.89
C TYR A 57 7.16 16.42 -7.21
N GLN A 58 7.14 16.78 -5.92
CA GLN A 58 8.36 17.06 -5.18
C GLN A 58 9.32 15.86 -5.19
N ALA A 59 8.80 14.65 -4.98
CA ALA A 59 9.58 13.42 -5.01
C ALA A 59 10.22 13.19 -6.38
N TYR A 60 9.43 13.30 -7.47
CA TYR A 60 9.94 13.07 -8.83
C TYR A 60 10.87 14.18 -9.33
N ASN A 61 10.66 15.43 -8.91
CA ASN A 61 11.59 16.53 -9.15
C ASN A 61 12.95 16.28 -8.48
N ALA A 62 12.93 15.85 -7.21
CA ALA A 62 14.15 15.48 -6.49
C ALA A 62 14.84 14.25 -7.13
N ALA A 63 14.06 13.25 -7.54
CA ALA A 63 14.56 12.06 -8.23
C ALA A 63 15.26 12.41 -9.54
N LYS A 64 14.67 13.29 -10.35
CA LYS A 64 15.27 13.78 -11.59
C LYS A 64 16.62 14.46 -11.31
N LEU A 65 16.65 15.39 -10.35
CA LEU A 65 17.88 16.09 -9.98
C LEU A 65 18.98 15.12 -9.52
N ALA A 66 18.64 14.16 -8.65
CA ALA A 66 19.58 13.17 -8.17
C ALA A 66 20.06 12.23 -9.29
N PHE A 67 19.18 11.84 -10.22
CA PHE A 67 19.54 11.04 -11.39
C PHE A 67 20.53 11.78 -12.30
N ASP A 68 20.29 13.07 -12.57
CA ASP A 68 21.15 13.91 -13.39
C ASP A 68 22.56 14.04 -12.77
N GLN A 69 22.64 14.16 -11.45
CA GLN A 69 23.90 14.29 -10.70
C GLN A 69 24.64 12.97 -10.50
N ALA A 70 23.93 11.84 -10.54
CA ALA A 70 24.52 10.54 -10.26
C ALA A 70 25.60 10.17 -11.28
N LYS A 71 26.72 9.67 -10.78
CA LYS A 71 27.78 9.06 -11.59
C LYS A 71 27.85 7.58 -11.23
N VAL A 72 28.21 6.77 -12.21
CA VAL A 72 28.42 5.34 -12.02
C VAL A 72 29.88 4.98 -12.27
N ALA A 73 30.34 3.88 -11.68
CA ALA A 73 31.68 3.38 -11.92
C ALA A 73 31.94 3.08 -13.41
N LYS A 74 33.21 3.17 -13.84
CA LYS A 74 33.60 2.89 -15.23
C LYS A 74 33.16 1.48 -15.62
N GLY A 75 32.44 1.35 -16.74
CA GLY A 75 31.92 0.08 -17.23
C GLY A 75 30.54 -0.32 -16.67
N LYS A 76 29.98 0.45 -15.74
CA LYS A 76 28.61 0.25 -15.25
C LYS A 76 27.59 1.07 -16.04
N LYS A 77 26.37 0.54 -16.15
CA LYS A 77 25.19 1.22 -16.69
C LYS A 77 24.36 1.83 -15.56
N LYS A 78 23.79 3.01 -15.76
CA LYS A 78 22.98 3.69 -14.75
C LYS A 78 21.58 3.07 -14.65
N ALA A 79 21.20 2.61 -13.47
CA ALA A 79 19.87 2.05 -13.19
C ALA A 79 19.13 2.88 -12.14
N VAL A 80 17.82 3.01 -12.33
CA VAL A 80 16.88 3.49 -11.31
C VAL A 80 15.95 2.32 -10.98
N VAL A 81 15.85 1.99 -9.70
CA VAL A 81 14.91 0.97 -9.23
C VAL A 81 13.69 1.66 -8.64
N VAL A 82 12.52 1.18 -9.03
CA VAL A 82 11.25 1.77 -8.60
C VAL A 82 10.29 0.68 -8.16
N ASP A 83 9.54 0.92 -7.10
CA ASP A 83 8.31 0.18 -6.86
C ASP A 83 7.20 0.61 -7.84
N LEU A 84 6.12 -0.17 -7.92
CA LEU A 84 4.94 0.16 -8.71
C LEU A 84 3.79 0.67 -7.87
N ASP A 85 3.22 -0.15 -7.02
CA ASP A 85 1.97 0.18 -6.32
C ASP A 85 2.19 1.34 -5.33
N GLU A 86 1.38 2.38 -5.43
CA GLU A 86 1.47 3.64 -4.66
C GLU A 86 2.77 4.44 -4.86
N THR A 87 3.61 4.01 -5.80
CA THR A 87 4.83 4.71 -6.21
C THR A 87 4.70 5.24 -7.64
N MET A 88 4.54 4.35 -8.62
CA MET A 88 4.32 4.68 -10.03
C MET A 88 2.86 4.55 -10.46
N LEU A 89 2.17 3.56 -9.90
CA LEU A 89 0.77 3.23 -10.16
C LEU A 89 -0.09 3.60 -8.95
N ASP A 90 -1.17 4.32 -9.20
CA ASP A 90 -2.19 4.66 -8.21
C ASP A 90 -3.28 3.57 -8.21
N ASN A 91 -3.39 2.88 -7.07
CA ASN A 91 -4.39 1.85 -6.79
C ASN A 91 -5.42 2.30 -5.76
N SER A 92 -5.49 3.59 -5.43
CA SER A 92 -6.45 4.14 -4.49
C SER A 92 -7.92 3.79 -4.80
N PRO A 93 -8.37 3.55 -6.05
CA PRO A 93 -9.73 3.06 -6.28
C PRO A 93 -10.00 1.68 -5.65
N TYR A 94 -9.00 0.80 -5.53
CA TYR A 94 -9.12 -0.46 -4.79
C TYR A 94 -9.36 -0.21 -3.30
N ALA A 95 -8.62 0.73 -2.69
CA ALA A 95 -8.86 1.14 -1.31
C ALA A 95 -10.26 1.75 -1.13
N GLY A 96 -10.73 2.55 -2.09
CA GLY A 96 -12.10 3.06 -2.12
C GLY A 96 -13.15 1.94 -2.16
N TRP A 97 -12.92 0.91 -2.98
CA TRP A 97 -13.76 -0.28 -3.01
C TRP A 97 -13.76 -1.01 -1.66
N GLN A 98 -12.59 -1.16 -1.02
CA GLN A 98 -12.50 -1.77 0.31
C GLN A 98 -13.34 -1.03 1.35
N VAL A 99 -13.26 0.31 1.37
CA VAL A 99 -14.06 1.17 2.25
C VAL A 99 -15.56 1.00 1.99
N GLN A 100 -15.99 1.10 0.73
CA GLN A 100 -17.41 1.01 0.36
C GLN A 100 -18.02 -0.36 0.68
N ASN A 101 -17.20 -1.42 0.68
CA ASN A 101 -17.67 -2.80 0.86
C ASN A 101 -17.26 -3.40 2.22
N ASN A 102 -16.65 -2.61 3.11
CA ASN A 102 -16.11 -3.06 4.40
C ASN A 102 -15.20 -4.30 4.25
N LYS A 103 -14.31 -4.31 3.25
CA LYS A 103 -13.47 -5.46 2.91
C LYS A 103 -12.03 -5.28 3.39
N PRO A 104 -11.49 -6.19 4.24
CA PRO A 104 -10.05 -6.23 4.45
C PRO A 104 -9.33 -6.64 3.16
N PHE A 105 -8.01 -6.41 3.10
CA PHE A 105 -7.23 -6.83 1.94
C PHE A 105 -7.33 -8.35 1.75
N ASP A 106 -7.65 -8.77 0.53
CA ASP A 106 -7.61 -10.16 0.09
C ASP A 106 -6.83 -10.28 -1.21
N GLY A 107 -6.00 -11.32 -1.30
CA GLY A 107 -5.12 -11.50 -2.46
C GLY A 107 -5.85 -11.85 -3.76
N LYS A 108 -7.05 -12.44 -3.71
CA LYS A 108 -7.85 -12.73 -4.91
C LYS A 108 -8.59 -11.49 -5.38
N ASP A 109 -9.10 -10.69 -4.44
CA ASP A 109 -9.70 -9.39 -4.74
C ASP A 109 -8.67 -8.44 -5.36
N TRP A 110 -7.43 -8.44 -4.86
CA TRP A 110 -6.33 -7.72 -5.47
C TRP A 110 -5.98 -8.20 -6.88
N THR A 111 -5.87 -9.52 -7.11
CA THR A 111 -5.62 -10.03 -8.47
C THR A 111 -6.77 -9.64 -9.42
N ARG A 112 -8.02 -9.63 -8.94
CA ARG A 112 -9.18 -9.13 -9.72
C ARG A 112 -9.06 -7.64 -10.03
N TRP A 113 -8.57 -6.81 -9.11
CA TRP A 113 -8.28 -5.40 -9.35
C TRP A 113 -7.22 -5.21 -10.45
N VAL A 114 -6.11 -5.95 -10.37
CA VAL A 114 -5.04 -5.86 -11.39
C VAL A 114 -5.56 -6.26 -12.78
N GLU A 115 -6.37 -7.32 -12.87
CA GLU A 115 -6.95 -7.74 -14.14
C GLU A 115 -8.02 -6.78 -14.68
N ALA A 116 -8.62 -5.95 -13.82
CA ALA A 116 -9.54 -4.91 -14.24
C ALA A 116 -8.87 -3.78 -15.06
N ARG A 117 -7.53 -3.68 -15.03
CA ARG A 117 -6.74 -2.72 -15.84
C ARG A 117 -7.17 -1.27 -15.65
N GLN A 118 -7.37 -0.90 -14.39
CA GLN A 118 -7.84 0.42 -13.98
C GLN A 118 -6.82 1.19 -13.15
N SER A 119 -5.57 0.71 -13.06
CA SER A 119 -4.50 1.45 -12.38
C SER A 119 -4.36 2.83 -13.03
N ARG A 120 -4.14 3.84 -12.20
CA ARG A 120 -3.82 5.20 -12.65
C ARG A 120 -2.32 5.45 -12.53
N ALA A 121 -1.83 6.55 -13.08
CA ALA A 121 -0.44 6.96 -12.89
C ALA A 121 -0.34 7.93 -11.71
N ILE A 122 0.66 7.72 -10.86
CA ILE A 122 1.00 8.70 -9.82
C ILE A 122 1.52 9.98 -10.49
N PRO A 123 1.15 11.19 -10.02
CA PRO A 123 1.59 12.44 -10.63
C PRO A 123 3.12 12.53 -10.77
N GLY A 124 3.62 12.80 -11.98
CA GLY A 124 5.05 12.91 -12.30
C GLY A 124 5.78 11.58 -12.59
N ALA A 125 5.15 10.43 -12.29
CA ALA A 125 5.77 9.11 -12.45
C ALA A 125 6.14 8.78 -13.91
N VAL A 126 5.19 8.98 -14.82
CA VAL A 126 5.38 8.69 -16.26
C VAL A 126 6.49 9.57 -16.85
N GLU A 127 6.47 10.86 -16.52
CA GLU A 127 7.47 11.83 -17.00
C GLU A 127 8.86 11.48 -16.50
N PHE A 128 9.01 11.19 -15.20
CA PHE A 128 10.30 10.77 -14.63
C PHE A 128 10.80 9.46 -15.25
N ASN A 129 9.94 8.45 -15.37
CA ASN A 129 10.31 7.18 -16.00
C ASN A 129 10.82 7.37 -17.43
N ASN A 130 10.07 8.13 -18.23
CA ASN A 130 10.39 8.37 -19.63
C ASN A 130 11.64 9.23 -19.77
N TYR A 131 11.86 10.18 -18.85
CA TYR A 131 13.09 10.95 -18.75
C TYR A 131 14.30 10.03 -18.50
N VAL A 132 14.27 9.19 -17.46
CA VAL A 132 15.37 8.26 -17.16
C VAL A 132 15.73 7.39 -18.36
N ASN A 133 14.72 6.78 -18.99
CA ASN A 133 14.91 5.86 -20.12
C ASN A 133 15.41 6.56 -21.40
N SER A 134 15.22 7.88 -21.53
CA SER A 134 15.77 8.68 -22.64
C SER A 134 17.13 9.33 -22.33
N HIS A 135 17.56 9.32 -21.07
CA HIS A 135 18.77 10.03 -20.61
C HIS A 135 19.86 9.07 -20.10
N LYS A 136 20.16 8.04 -20.90
CA LYS A 136 21.22 7.04 -20.64
C LYS A 136 21.05 6.27 -19.32
N GLY A 137 19.83 6.19 -18.81
CA GLY A 137 19.46 5.33 -17.69
C GLY A 137 18.49 4.24 -18.15
N LYS A 138 18.25 3.27 -17.26
CA LYS A 138 17.17 2.29 -17.38
C LYS A 138 16.41 2.24 -16.07
N VAL A 139 15.08 2.33 -16.15
CA VAL A 139 14.19 2.05 -15.03
C VAL A 139 13.94 0.55 -14.93
N PHE A 140 14.04 0.01 -13.72
CA PHE A 140 13.67 -1.36 -13.37
C PHE A 140 12.53 -1.34 -12.36
N TYR A 141 11.46 -2.06 -12.68
CA TYR A 141 10.24 -2.14 -11.88
C TYR A 141 10.31 -3.34 -10.93
N VAL A 142 10.67 -3.10 -9.67
CA VAL A 142 10.79 -4.15 -8.65
C VAL A 142 9.56 -4.09 -7.74
N THR A 143 8.55 -4.88 -8.08
CA THR A 143 7.20 -4.81 -7.49
C THR A 143 6.81 -6.13 -6.80
N ASN A 144 5.90 -6.05 -5.82
CA ASN A 144 5.32 -7.23 -5.19
C ASN A 144 4.02 -7.75 -5.82
N ARG A 145 3.58 -7.16 -6.95
CA ARG A 145 2.66 -7.84 -7.86
C ARG A 145 3.23 -9.20 -8.28
N LYS A 146 2.37 -10.21 -8.37
CA LYS A 146 2.74 -11.61 -8.64
C LYS A 146 3.10 -11.81 -10.10
N ASP A 147 4.25 -12.42 -10.33
CA ASP A 147 4.74 -12.72 -11.67
C ASP A 147 3.79 -13.62 -12.47
N SER A 148 3.16 -14.58 -11.78
CA SER A 148 2.33 -15.62 -12.39
C SER A 148 0.92 -15.17 -12.77
N THR A 149 0.33 -14.21 -12.04
CA THR A 149 -1.11 -13.88 -12.19
C THR A 149 -1.40 -12.40 -12.36
N GLU A 150 -0.43 -11.51 -12.13
CA GLU A 150 -0.67 -10.06 -12.11
C GLU A 150 0.19 -9.32 -13.15
N LYS A 151 1.07 -10.04 -13.87
CA LYS A 151 1.99 -9.46 -14.88
C LYS A 151 1.26 -8.83 -16.06
N ALA A 152 0.30 -9.53 -16.65
CA ALA A 152 -0.39 -9.09 -17.86
C ALA A 152 -1.15 -7.77 -17.62
N GLY A 153 -2.03 -7.72 -16.62
CA GLY A 153 -2.74 -6.48 -16.26
C GLY A 153 -1.80 -5.33 -15.92
N THR A 154 -0.68 -5.61 -15.26
CA THR A 154 0.34 -4.58 -14.93
C THR A 154 0.97 -3.98 -16.18
N ILE A 155 1.46 -4.81 -17.11
CA ILE A 155 2.10 -4.33 -18.34
C ILE A 155 1.10 -3.56 -19.20
N ASP A 156 -0.14 -4.03 -19.31
CA ASP A 156 -1.19 -3.37 -20.10
C ASP A 156 -1.54 -1.99 -19.54
N ASP A 157 -1.66 -1.86 -18.22
CA ASP A 157 -1.87 -0.56 -17.59
C ASP A 157 -0.70 0.38 -17.81
N MET A 158 0.54 -0.10 -17.65
CA MET A 158 1.72 0.73 -17.87
C MET A 158 1.86 1.19 -19.33
N LYS A 159 1.51 0.33 -20.31
CA LYS A 159 1.39 0.71 -21.73
C LYS A 159 0.37 1.82 -21.91
N ARG A 160 -0.84 1.60 -21.40
CA ARG A 160 -1.98 2.53 -21.52
C ARG A 160 -1.68 3.89 -20.89
N LEU A 161 -0.96 3.91 -19.79
CA LEU A 161 -0.56 5.12 -19.06
C LEU A 161 0.65 5.84 -19.68
N GLY A 162 1.29 5.27 -20.70
CA GLY A 162 2.38 5.92 -21.45
C GLY A 162 3.78 5.73 -20.86
N PHE A 163 4.01 4.69 -20.05
CA PHE A 163 5.35 4.35 -19.59
C PHE A 163 6.18 3.73 -20.72
N ASN A 164 7.35 4.31 -21.00
CA ASN A 164 8.34 3.77 -21.93
C ASN A 164 9.23 2.71 -21.24
N GLY A 165 9.91 1.88 -22.04
CA GLY A 165 10.90 0.92 -21.52
C GLY A 165 10.30 -0.24 -20.74
N ILE A 166 9.07 -0.61 -21.09
CA ILE A 166 8.20 -1.64 -20.49
C ILE A 166 8.36 -3.02 -21.14
N ASP A 167 9.55 -3.33 -21.66
CA ASP A 167 9.88 -4.70 -22.05
C ASP A 167 9.90 -5.61 -20.81
N GLU A 168 9.61 -6.91 -20.98
CA GLU A 168 9.51 -7.85 -19.84
C GLU A 168 10.78 -7.91 -19.00
N SER A 169 11.95 -7.64 -19.58
CA SER A 169 13.23 -7.66 -18.85
C SER A 169 13.39 -6.48 -17.89
N ALA A 170 12.57 -5.43 -18.00
CA ALA A 170 12.51 -4.34 -17.04
C ALA A 170 11.79 -4.71 -15.74
N PHE A 171 11.08 -5.83 -15.70
CA PHE A 171 10.15 -6.19 -14.63
C PHE A 171 10.68 -7.30 -13.71
N TYR A 172 10.72 -7.01 -12.42
CA TYR A 172 11.12 -7.92 -11.34
C TYR A 172 9.97 -8.14 -10.36
N LEU A 173 8.93 -8.83 -10.84
CA LEU A 173 7.74 -9.16 -10.07
C LEU A 173 8.04 -10.18 -8.96
N ARG A 174 7.14 -10.27 -7.98
CA ARG A 174 7.25 -11.25 -6.90
C ARG A 174 6.97 -12.65 -7.43
N LYS A 175 7.90 -13.55 -7.14
CA LYS A 175 7.72 -15.01 -7.23
C LYS A 175 7.38 -15.54 -5.84
N ASP A 176 8.38 -15.98 -5.09
CA ASP A 176 8.16 -16.60 -3.77
C ASP A 176 8.31 -15.63 -2.60
N LYS A 177 9.23 -14.65 -2.70
CA LYS A 177 9.60 -13.75 -1.59
C LYS A 177 9.17 -12.32 -1.84
N SER A 178 8.60 -11.68 -0.81
CA SER A 178 8.23 -10.26 -0.87
C SER A 178 9.41 -9.29 -0.64
N SER A 179 10.51 -9.74 -0.05
CA SER A 179 11.71 -8.91 0.09
C SER A 179 12.31 -8.61 -1.30
N LYS A 180 12.88 -7.42 -1.49
CA LYS A 180 13.32 -6.94 -2.80
C LYS A 180 14.84 -7.05 -3.04
N ALA A 181 15.65 -7.26 -2.01
CA ALA A 181 17.11 -7.24 -2.14
C ALA A 181 17.68 -8.26 -3.13
N GLU A 182 17.11 -9.47 -3.23
CA GLU A 182 17.57 -10.48 -4.20
C GLU A 182 17.38 -9.99 -5.65
N ARG A 183 16.26 -9.30 -5.92
CA ARG A 183 15.95 -8.71 -7.23
C ARG A 183 16.84 -7.49 -7.54
N PHE A 184 17.22 -6.71 -6.53
CA PHE A 184 18.21 -5.64 -6.70
C PHE A 184 19.57 -6.21 -7.12
N ALA A 185 20.03 -7.29 -6.46
CA ALA A 185 21.28 -7.94 -6.79
C ALA A 185 21.27 -8.55 -8.21
N GLU A 186 20.13 -9.04 -8.70
CA GLU A 186 19.98 -9.51 -10.08
C GLU A 186 20.21 -8.40 -11.11
N ILE A 187 19.75 -7.18 -10.83
CA ILE A 187 19.98 -6.00 -11.69
C ILE A 187 21.47 -5.65 -11.71
N GLU A 188 22.12 -5.60 -10.54
CA GLU A 188 23.55 -5.26 -10.43
C GLU A 188 24.46 -6.27 -11.14
N LYS A 189 24.10 -7.57 -11.09
CA LYS A 189 24.81 -8.66 -11.79
C LYS A 189 24.83 -8.49 -13.31
N GLN A 190 23.88 -7.75 -13.89
CA GLN A 190 23.84 -7.44 -15.32
C GLN A 190 24.70 -6.23 -15.73
N GLY A 191 25.57 -5.77 -14.82
CA GLY A 191 26.47 -4.65 -15.06
C GLY A 191 25.83 -3.29 -14.83
N TYR A 192 24.67 -3.24 -14.16
CA TYR A 192 24.10 -1.98 -13.70
C TYR A 192 24.67 -1.55 -12.35
N GLU A 193 24.63 -0.25 -12.10
CA GLU A 193 24.79 0.37 -10.79
C GLU A 193 23.50 1.13 -10.48
N ILE A 194 22.84 0.75 -9.39
CA ILE A 194 21.57 1.36 -8.98
C ILE A 194 21.89 2.68 -8.30
N VAL A 195 21.53 3.79 -8.96
CA VAL A 195 21.84 5.14 -8.45
C VAL A 195 20.72 5.73 -7.61
N LEU A 196 19.48 5.26 -7.82
CA LEU A 196 18.29 5.70 -7.11
C LEU A 196 17.35 4.53 -6.84
N TYR A 197 16.71 4.58 -5.68
CA TYR A 197 15.56 3.76 -5.32
C TYR A 197 14.37 4.66 -5.07
N VAL A 198 13.22 4.34 -5.66
CA VAL A 198 11.97 5.11 -5.52
C VAL A 198 10.88 4.18 -5.00
N GLY A 199 10.21 4.57 -3.91
CA GLY A 199 9.20 3.72 -3.27
C GLY A 199 8.38 4.48 -2.23
N ASP A 200 7.22 3.94 -1.85
CA ASP A 200 6.42 4.40 -0.72
C ASP A 200 6.72 3.62 0.58
N ASN A 201 7.52 2.55 0.49
CA ASN A 201 7.89 1.70 1.61
C ASN A 201 9.41 1.66 1.81
N LEU A 202 9.87 1.70 3.07
CA LEU A 202 11.31 1.56 3.38
C LEU A 202 11.92 0.24 2.91
N ASP A 203 11.09 -0.80 2.72
CA ASP A 203 11.51 -2.10 2.19
C ASP A 203 11.89 -2.02 0.69
N ASP A 204 11.55 -0.91 0.01
CA ASP A 204 11.94 -0.63 -1.38
C ASP A 204 13.38 -0.13 -1.50
N PHE A 205 13.99 0.22 -0.37
CA PHE A 205 15.39 0.69 -0.30
C PHE A 205 16.35 -0.39 0.18
N GLY A 206 15.85 -1.62 0.41
CA GLY A 206 16.63 -2.77 0.83
C GLY A 206 15.93 -3.59 1.91
N ASN A 207 16.63 -4.59 2.43
CA ASN A 207 16.05 -5.54 3.39
C ASN A 207 16.31 -5.19 4.87
N ALA A 208 17.00 -4.08 5.17
CA ALA A 208 17.48 -3.78 6.52
C ALA A 208 16.37 -3.72 7.58
N VAL A 209 15.16 -3.32 7.16
CA VAL A 209 13.98 -3.17 8.05
C VAL A 209 12.77 -4.00 7.61
N HIS A 210 12.99 -4.98 6.74
CA HIS A 210 11.92 -5.86 6.28
C HIS A 210 11.36 -6.69 7.45
N GLY A 211 10.05 -6.59 7.67
CA GLY A 211 9.35 -7.26 8.78
C GLY A 211 9.67 -6.72 10.18
N LYS A 212 10.34 -5.56 10.29
CA LYS A 212 10.67 -4.92 11.56
C LYS A 212 9.54 -4.05 12.11
N LEU A 213 9.56 -3.81 13.41
CA LEU A 213 8.63 -2.88 14.06
C LEU A 213 8.97 -1.42 13.75
N ASN A 214 8.00 -0.53 13.92
CA ASN A 214 8.13 0.88 13.53
C ASN A 214 9.24 1.63 14.26
N ALA A 215 9.63 1.21 15.47
CA ALA A 215 10.78 1.78 16.17
C ALA A 215 12.08 1.57 15.36
N GLU A 216 12.39 0.33 14.98
CA GLU A 216 13.57 0.00 14.17
C GLU A 216 13.51 0.65 12.78
N ARG A 217 12.31 0.78 12.20
CA ARG A 217 12.08 1.48 10.92
C ARG A 217 12.43 2.97 11.02
N ARG A 218 12.00 3.65 12.11
CA ARG A 218 12.37 5.05 12.37
C ARG A 218 13.87 5.20 12.64
N ASP A 219 14.50 4.26 13.34
CA ASP A 219 15.95 4.28 13.57
C ASP A 219 16.74 4.17 12.27
N PHE A 220 16.27 3.34 11.32
CA PHE A 220 16.84 3.27 9.98
C PHE A 220 16.74 4.61 9.25
N VAL A 221 15.59 5.28 9.32
CA VAL A 221 15.41 6.61 8.72
C VAL A 221 16.38 7.61 9.36
N ALA A 222 16.48 7.64 10.69
CA ALA A 222 17.40 8.54 11.40
C ALA A 222 18.87 8.33 10.99
N LYS A 223 19.31 7.06 10.88
CA LYS A 223 20.66 6.69 10.44
C LYS A 223 20.93 7.03 8.98
N ASN A 224 19.90 7.09 8.13
CA ASN A 224 20.01 7.34 6.70
C ASN A 224 19.41 8.69 6.27
N LYS A 225 19.19 9.63 7.20
CA LYS A 225 18.43 10.88 6.96
C LYS A 225 18.91 11.69 5.75
N THR A 226 20.21 11.66 5.45
CA THR A 226 20.83 12.40 4.35
C THR A 226 20.66 11.76 2.97
N LYS A 227 20.15 10.52 2.91
CA LYS A 227 19.89 9.77 1.67
C LYS A 227 18.51 10.07 1.08
N PHE A 228 17.54 10.47 1.91
CA PHE A 228 16.18 10.77 1.46
C PHE A 228 16.17 12.05 0.61
N GLY A 229 15.47 12.01 -0.54
CA GLY A 229 15.51 13.06 -1.56
C GLY A 229 16.78 13.04 -2.42
N LYS A 230 17.66 12.05 -2.25
CA LYS A 230 18.88 11.86 -3.04
C LYS A 230 18.93 10.46 -3.64
N THR A 231 19.38 9.47 -2.87
CA THR A 231 19.44 8.07 -3.32
C THR A 231 18.18 7.29 -3.00
N TYR A 232 17.43 7.71 -1.96
CA TYR A 232 16.13 7.17 -1.60
C TYR A 232 15.07 8.24 -1.83
N ILE A 233 14.11 7.95 -2.71
CA ILE A 233 13.01 8.85 -3.03
C ILE A 233 11.74 8.24 -2.46
N MET A 234 11.09 8.96 -1.54
CA MET A 234 9.89 8.52 -0.86
C MET A 234 8.65 9.11 -1.50
N LEU A 235 7.65 8.27 -1.76
CA LEU A 235 6.28 8.67 -2.05
C LEU A 235 5.41 8.46 -0.79
N PRO A 236 4.39 9.31 -0.57
CA PRO A 236 3.52 9.14 0.58
C PRO A 236 2.47 8.04 0.33
N ASN A 237 2.31 7.12 1.28
CA ASN A 237 1.21 6.16 1.32
C ASN A 237 0.64 6.09 2.75
N ALA A 238 -0.51 6.71 2.95
CA ALA A 238 -1.20 6.75 4.23
C ALA A 238 -2.23 5.61 4.40
N ASN A 239 -2.33 4.69 3.44
CA ASN A 239 -3.37 3.66 3.41
C ASN A 239 -2.86 2.28 3.88
N TYR A 240 -1.69 1.86 3.41
CA TYR A 240 -1.12 0.55 3.78
C TYR A 240 0.41 0.53 3.67
N GLY A 241 1.05 -0.56 4.11
CA GLY A 241 2.47 -0.80 3.87
C GLY A 241 3.17 -1.53 5.02
N GLY A 242 4.50 -1.60 4.94
CA GLY A 242 5.32 -2.20 6.00
C GLY A 242 5.16 -1.50 7.37
N TRP A 243 4.80 -0.22 7.36
CA TRP A 243 4.51 0.54 8.58
C TRP A 243 3.26 0.05 9.32
N GLU A 244 2.28 -0.52 8.61
CA GLU A 244 1.09 -1.11 9.21
C GLU A 244 1.45 -2.39 9.97
N GLY A 245 2.21 -3.28 9.33
CA GLY A 245 2.76 -4.47 9.97
C GLY A 245 3.70 -4.16 11.12
N GLY A 246 4.40 -3.03 11.05
CA GLY A 246 5.33 -2.55 12.06
C GLY A 246 4.67 -2.02 13.34
N LEU A 247 3.34 -1.92 13.41
CA LEU A 247 2.61 -1.47 14.61
C LEU A 247 2.75 -2.46 15.77
N LYS A 248 2.76 -3.77 15.48
CA LYS A 248 2.82 -4.84 16.49
C LYS A 248 3.39 -6.12 15.89
N LYS A 249 4.11 -6.90 16.71
CA LYS A 249 4.52 -8.26 16.33
C LYS A 249 3.31 -9.09 15.91
N ASP A 250 3.46 -9.80 14.80
CA ASP A 250 2.42 -10.67 14.21
C ASP A 250 1.12 -9.94 13.80
N TYR A 251 1.17 -8.63 13.54
CA TYR A 251 0.00 -7.81 13.13
C TYR A 251 -0.83 -8.47 12.02
N PHE A 252 -0.18 -8.90 10.93
CA PHE A 252 -0.88 -9.52 9.79
C PHE A 252 -1.40 -10.93 10.06
N LYS A 253 -0.92 -11.63 11.10
CA LYS A 253 -1.45 -12.94 11.52
C LYS A 253 -2.70 -12.80 12.40
N GLY A 254 -2.95 -11.62 12.95
CA GLY A 254 -4.14 -11.34 13.76
C GLY A 254 -5.41 -11.15 12.93
N GLY A 255 -6.55 -11.52 13.51
CA GLY A 255 -7.87 -11.13 13.00
C GLY A 255 -8.11 -9.63 13.11
N THR A 256 -9.17 -9.14 12.47
CA THR A 256 -9.50 -7.71 12.34
C THR A 256 -9.55 -6.96 13.68
N GLN A 257 -10.15 -7.55 14.71
CA GLN A 257 -10.21 -6.93 16.04
C GLN A 257 -8.82 -6.69 16.66
N SER A 258 -7.87 -7.62 16.46
CA SER A 258 -6.49 -7.48 16.94
C SER A 258 -5.76 -6.35 16.21
N LYS A 259 -6.03 -6.19 14.90
CA LYS A 259 -5.48 -5.10 14.08
C LYS A 259 -6.00 -3.74 14.53
N ILE A 260 -7.31 -3.62 14.74
CA ILE A 260 -7.94 -2.38 15.29
C ILE A 260 -7.31 -2.02 16.62
N LYS A 261 -7.20 -2.99 17.55
CA LYS A 261 -6.56 -2.74 18.85
C LYS A 261 -5.13 -2.26 18.69
N ALA A 262 -4.33 -2.89 17.82
CA ALA A 262 -2.95 -2.48 17.58
C ALA A 262 -2.85 -1.04 17.01
N ARG A 263 -3.77 -0.63 16.13
CA ARG A 263 -3.85 0.75 15.62
C ARG A 263 -4.15 1.74 16.74
N LEU A 264 -5.15 1.43 17.59
CA LEU A 264 -5.55 2.30 18.70
C LEU A 264 -4.45 2.40 19.78
N ASP A 265 -3.85 1.27 20.16
CA ASP A 265 -2.78 1.22 21.17
C ASP A 265 -1.51 1.96 20.71
N ALA A 266 -1.31 2.14 19.40
CA ALA A 266 -0.16 2.86 18.84
C ALA A 266 -0.32 4.39 18.84
N ILE A 267 -1.52 4.91 19.12
CA ILE A 267 -1.78 6.35 19.19
C ILE A 267 -1.15 6.92 20.46
N GLN A 268 -0.34 7.95 20.30
CA GLN A 268 0.15 8.78 21.39
C GLN A 268 -0.81 9.96 21.54
N ALA A 269 -1.53 10.03 22.66
CA ALA A 269 -2.54 11.04 22.91
C ALA A 269 -2.07 12.05 23.96
N TRP A 270 -2.38 13.32 23.73
CA TRP A 270 -2.32 14.35 24.77
C TRP A 270 -3.31 14.01 25.89
N ASP A 271 -2.94 14.27 27.14
CA ASP A 271 -3.77 13.95 28.32
C ASP A 271 -4.89 14.99 28.57
N GLY A 272 -4.95 16.04 27.75
CA GLY A 272 -5.96 17.10 27.84
C GLY A 272 -5.67 18.14 28.92
N LYS A 273 -4.45 18.15 29.47
CA LYS A 273 -4.03 19.08 30.52
C LYS A 273 -2.85 19.95 30.09
#